data_AF-A0A914GBY5-F1
#
_entry.id   AF-A0A914GBY5-F1
#
_cell.length_a   1.000
_cell.length_b   1.000
_cell.length_c   1.000
_cell.angle_alpha   90.00
_cell.angle_beta   90.00
_cell.angle_gamma   90.00
#
_symmetry.space_group_name_H-M   'P 1'
#
loop_
_entity.id
_entity.type
_entity.pdbx_description
1 polymer ?
#
loop_
_entity_poly.entity_id
_entity_poly.type
_entity_poly.pdbx_seq_one_letter_code
_entity_poly.pdbx_strand_id
1 'polypeptide(L)'
;MKNAEVTSLLKILGLQYKLKYDTAEQRKTLRYGKVMIMADQDMDGSHIKGLVINFVHYNWPNLLKEDFVEEFITPIIKATRGKEEISFFSIPEYTEWRTNTANWKAFRIKYYK
;
A
#
# COMPACT_ATOMS: atom_id res chain seq x y z
N MET A 1 -24.45 7.23 9.34
CA MET A 1 -23.60 6.02 9.21
C MET A 1 -23.18 5.57 10.59
N LYS A 2 -23.18 4.25 10.86
CA LYS A 2 -22.82 3.71 12.19
C LYS A 2 -21.32 3.45 12.38
N ASN A 3 -20.55 3.27 11.30
CA ASN A 3 -19.11 3.02 11.39
C ASN A 3 -18.35 4.34 11.57
N ALA A 4 -17.62 4.48 12.68
CA ALA A 4 -16.95 5.70 13.08
C ALA A 4 -15.68 5.96 12.26
N GLU A 5 -14.95 4.90 11.91
CA GLU A 5 -13.71 4.93 11.14
C GLU A 5 -13.98 5.41 9.72
N VAL A 6 -14.98 4.83 9.05
CA VAL A 6 -15.40 5.25 7.71
C VAL A 6 -15.89 6.70 7.75
N THR A 7 -16.69 7.07 8.75
CA THR A 7 -17.16 8.46 8.88
C THR A 7 -15.99 9.44 9.03
N SER A 8 -14.96 9.05 9.78
CA SER A 8 -13.75 9.86 9.96
C SER A 8 -12.96 9.98 8.67
N LEU A 9 -12.77 8.86 7.96
CA LEU A 9 -12.07 8.81 6.68
C LEU A 9 -12.75 9.70 5.62
N LEU A 10 -14.08 9.68 5.53
CA LEU A 10 -14.82 10.56 4.63
C LEU A 10 -14.56 12.03 4.92
N LYS A 11 -14.62 12.41 6.21
CA LYS A 11 -14.40 13.80 6.65
C LYS A 11 -12.98 14.26 6.38
N ILE A 12 -11.99 13.41 6.64
CA ILE A 12 -10.57 13.72 6.41
C ILE A 12 -10.32 13.93 4.92
N LEU A 13 -10.83 13.04 4.07
CA LEU A 13 -10.58 13.07 2.62
C LEU A 13 -11.48 14.05 1.87
N GLY A 14 -12.58 14.51 2.47
CA GLY A 14 -13.61 15.29 1.79
C GLY A 14 -14.48 14.44 0.86
N LEU A 15 -14.60 13.14 1.13
CA LEU A 15 -15.41 12.23 0.34
C LEU A 15 -16.90 12.42 0.63
N GLN A 16 -17.71 12.41 -0.44
CA GLN A 16 -19.14 12.62 -0.41
C GLN A 16 -19.84 11.55 -1.25
N TYR A 17 -20.75 10.78 -0.63
CA TYR A 17 -21.48 9.70 -1.33
C TYR A 17 -22.31 10.14 -2.53
N LYS A 18 -22.72 11.41 -2.55
CA LYS A 18 -23.53 11.98 -3.65
C LYS A 18 -22.69 12.34 -4.88
N LEU A 19 -21.38 12.47 -4.74
CA LEU A 19 -20.46 12.78 -5.84
C LEU A 19 -19.86 11.50 -6.41
N LYS A 20 -19.65 11.47 -7.73
CA LYS A 20 -19.00 10.35 -8.43
C LYS A 20 -17.52 10.58 -8.71
N TYR A 21 -17.08 11.84 -8.67
CA TYR A 21 -15.71 12.30 -8.90
C TYR A 21 -15.20 12.11 -10.33
N ASP A 22 -16.12 12.17 -11.29
CA ASP A 22 -15.83 11.94 -12.71
C ASP A 22 -15.14 13.16 -13.34
N THR A 23 -15.41 14.36 -12.82
CA THR A 23 -14.83 15.61 -13.35
C THR A 23 -13.74 16.18 -12.44
N ALA A 24 -12.85 16.99 -13.02
CA ALA A 24 -11.79 17.67 -12.29
C ALA A 24 -12.35 18.61 -11.21
N GLU A 25 -13.48 19.28 -11.46
CA GLU A 25 -14.16 20.16 -10.50
C GLU A 25 -14.64 19.38 -9.28
N GLN A 26 -15.21 18.20 -9.48
CA GLN A 26 -15.61 17.33 -8.39
C GLN A 26 -14.38 16.86 -7.60
N ARG A 27 -13.29 16.48 -8.29
CA ARG A 27 -12.05 16.06 -7.62
C ARG A 27 -11.39 17.19 -6.82
N LYS A 28 -11.50 18.44 -7.26
CA LYS A 28 -11.05 19.63 -6.49
C LYS A 28 -11.77 19.81 -5.15
N THR A 29 -12.93 19.16 -4.95
CA THR A 29 -13.62 19.17 -3.64
C THR A 29 -12.99 18.23 -2.61
N LEU A 30 -12.15 17.28 -3.05
CA LEU A 30 -11.37 16.44 -2.16
C LEU A 30 -10.30 17.26 -1.45
N ARG A 31 -9.99 16.90 -0.21
CA ARG A 31 -8.96 17.57 0.59
C ARG A 31 -7.55 17.08 0.28
N TYR A 32 -7.46 15.87 -0.28
CA TYR A 32 -6.22 15.22 -0.65
C TYR A 32 -6.33 14.68 -2.07
N GLY A 33 -5.25 14.78 -2.84
CA GLY A 33 -5.18 14.24 -4.20
C GLY A 33 -5.00 12.72 -4.24
N LYS A 34 -4.41 12.15 -3.18
CA LYS A 34 -4.12 10.72 -3.05
C LYS A 34 -4.24 10.25 -1.60
N VAL A 35 -4.43 8.95 -1.42
CA VAL A 35 -4.46 8.23 -0.16
C VAL A 35 -3.43 7.12 -0.23
N MET A 36 -2.42 7.19 0.62
CA MET A 36 -1.38 6.16 0.72
C MET A 36 -1.73 5.19 1.86
N ILE A 37 -1.87 3.92 1.52
CA ILE A 37 -2.10 2.84 2.49
C ILE A 37 -0.74 2.29 2.91
N MET A 38 -0.47 2.34 4.21
CA MET A 38 0.71 1.74 4.83
C MET A 38 0.21 0.66 5.78
N ALA A 39 0.49 -0.59 5.44
CA ALA A 39 0.14 -1.76 6.24
C ALA A 39 1.28 -2.76 6.22
N ASP A 40 1.33 -3.64 7.21
CA ASP A 40 2.35 -4.66 7.33
C ASP A 40 2.37 -5.57 6.09
N GLN A 41 3.55 -6.09 5.76
CA GLN A 41 3.76 -6.95 4.60
C GLN A 41 3.45 -8.41 4.91
N ASP A 42 2.33 -8.61 5.61
CA ASP A 42 1.78 -9.92 5.91
C ASP A 42 0.38 -10.10 5.28
N MET A 43 -0.24 -11.22 5.59
CA MET A 43 -1.57 -11.55 5.06
C MET A 43 -2.65 -10.59 5.57
N ASP A 44 -2.53 -10.13 6.83
CA ASP A 44 -3.52 -9.26 7.44
C ASP A 44 -3.41 -7.83 6.89
N GLY A 45 -2.20 -7.32 6.67
CA GLY A 45 -1.99 -6.08 5.95
C GLY A 45 -2.52 -6.14 4.52
N SER A 46 -2.37 -7.28 3.84
CA SER A 46 -2.97 -7.52 2.52
C SER A 46 -4.50 -7.50 2.56
N HIS A 47 -5.12 -8.06 3.59
CA HIS A 47 -6.56 -7.98 3.81
C HIS A 47 -7.04 -6.54 4.09
N ILE A 48 -6.32 -5.79 4.93
CA ILE A 48 -6.64 -4.38 5.23
C ILE A 48 -6.58 -3.53 3.95
N LYS A 49 -5.51 -3.68 3.15
CA LYS A 49 -5.39 -3.01 1.84
C LYS A 49 -6.59 -3.32 0.95
N GLY A 50 -6.96 -4.61 0.86
CA GLY A 50 -8.12 -5.06 0.10
C GLY A 50 -9.43 -4.41 0.55
N LEU A 51 -9.66 -4.28 1.87
CA LEU A 51 -10.85 -3.63 2.40
C LEU A 51 -10.93 -2.14 2.03
N VAL A 52 -9.81 -1.42 2.10
CA VAL A 52 -9.77 0.00 1.72
C VAL A 52 -9.98 0.18 0.22
N ILE A 53 -9.30 -0.63 -0.61
CA ILE A 53 -9.47 -0.60 -2.07
C ILE A 53 -10.92 -0.94 -2.44
N ASN A 54 -11.51 -1.97 -1.83
CA ASN A 54 -12.91 -2.32 -2.04
C ASN A 54 -13.86 -1.21 -1.61
N PHE A 55 -13.60 -0.56 -0.47
CA PHE A 55 -14.40 0.58 -0.02
C PHE A 55 -14.39 1.73 -1.04
N VAL A 56 -13.24 2.08 -1.59
CA VAL A 56 -13.13 3.12 -2.64
C VAL A 56 -13.79 2.63 -3.93
N HIS A 57 -13.52 1.41 -4.37
CA HIS A 57 -14.07 0.82 -5.59
C HIS A 57 -15.61 0.79 -5.59
N TYR A 58 -16.21 0.33 -4.48
CA TYR A 58 -17.65 0.18 -4.35
C TYR A 58 -18.38 1.53 -4.41
N ASN A 59 -17.81 2.57 -3.80
CA ASN A 59 -18.46 3.88 -3.70
C ASN A 59 -18.10 4.82 -4.87
N TRP A 60 -16.82 4.83 -5.29
CA TRP A 60 -16.23 5.75 -6.26
C TRP A 60 -15.20 5.05 -7.15
N PRO A 61 -15.63 4.14 -8.05
CA PRO A 61 -14.72 3.35 -8.87
C PRO A 61 -13.82 4.21 -9.78
N ASN A 62 -14.26 5.40 -10.17
CA ASN A 62 -13.46 6.30 -11.01
C ASN A 62 -12.28 6.93 -10.28
N LEU A 63 -12.31 7.04 -8.94
CA LEU A 63 -11.14 7.48 -8.19
C LEU A 63 -9.97 6.49 -8.32
N LEU A 64 -10.24 5.19 -8.42
CA LEU A 64 -9.18 4.20 -8.62
C LEU A 64 -8.52 4.28 -10.00
N LYS A 65 -9.21 4.82 -11.01
CA LYS A 65 -8.64 5.03 -12.35
C LYS A 65 -7.73 6.27 -12.41
N GLU A 66 -7.82 7.14 -11.41
CA GLU A 66 -7.10 8.42 -11.33
C GLU A 66 -5.97 8.36 -10.29
N ASP A 67 -5.45 7.17 -10.01
CA ASP A 67 -4.37 6.92 -9.04
C ASP A 67 -4.61 7.55 -7.64
N PHE A 68 -5.87 7.58 -7.21
CA PHE A 68 -6.25 8.15 -5.91
C PHE A 68 -5.78 7.31 -4.72
N VAL A 69 -5.60 6.00 -4.90
CA VAL A 69 -5.14 5.08 -3.85
C VAL A 69 -3.76 4.56 -4.22
N GLU A 70 -2.80 4.79 -3.34
CA GLU A 70 -1.43 4.29 -3.44
C GLU A 70 -1.13 3.35 -2.27
N GLU A 71 -0.15 2.47 -2.46
CA GLU A 71 0.37 1.61 -1.42
C GLU A 71 1.82 1.99 -1.15
N PHE A 72 2.19 2.05 0.14
CA PHE A 72 3.58 2.11 0.56
C PHE A 72 4.00 0.74 1.09
N ILE A 73 4.96 0.11 0.42
CA ILE A 73 5.52 -1.18 0.82
C ILE A 73 6.88 -1.02 1.49
N THR A 74 7.11 -1.81 2.53
CA THR A 74 8.41 -1.91 3.23
C THR A 74 9.08 -3.24 2.91
N PRO A 75 10.42 -3.33 2.92
CA PRO A 75 11.07 -4.61 2.68
C PRO A 75 10.84 -5.59 3.83
N ILE A 76 10.56 -6.85 3.49
CA ILE A 76 10.39 -7.95 4.47
C ILE A 76 11.71 -8.63 4.83
N ILE A 77 12.70 -8.55 3.94
CA ILE A 77 14.02 -9.15 4.15
C ILE A 77 15.08 -8.15 3.69
N LYS A 78 16.17 -8.04 4.45
CA LYS A 78 17.35 -7.28 4.06
C LYS A 78 18.60 -8.13 4.20
N ALA A 79 19.37 -8.21 3.12
CA ALA A 79 20.70 -8.83 3.11
C ALA A 79 21.76 -7.72 3.14
N THR A 80 22.71 -7.83 4.08
CA THR A 80 23.77 -6.82 4.25
C THR A 80 25.15 -7.47 4.25
N ARG A 81 26.08 -6.93 3.47
CA ARG A 81 27.50 -7.33 3.44
C ARG A 81 28.40 -6.10 3.33
N GLY A 82 29.02 -5.70 4.44
CA GLY A 82 29.82 -4.47 4.48
C GLY A 82 28.95 -3.24 4.18
N LYS A 83 29.21 -2.56 3.06
CA LYS A 83 28.43 -1.41 2.58
C LYS A 83 27.30 -1.80 1.61
N GLU A 84 27.27 -3.06 1.18
CA GLU A 84 26.25 -3.57 0.27
C GLU A 84 24.98 -3.91 1.06
N GLU A 85 23.85 -3.35 0.65
CA GLU A 85 22.53 -3.61 1.23
C GLU A 85 21.53 -3.91 0.12
N ILE A 86 20.84 -5.05 0.25
CA ILE A 86 19.82 -5.50 -0.70
C ILE A 86 18.53 -5.70 0.10
N SER A 87 17.46 -5.07 -0.36
CA SER A 87 16.15 -5.13 0.29
C SER A 87 15.18 -5.89 -0.60
N PHE A 88 14.47 -6.84 -0.02
CA PHE A 88 13.50 -7.69 -0.71
C PHE A 88 12.11 -7.42 -0.17
N PHE A 89 11.15 -7.26 -1.06
CA PHE A 89 9.75 -6.95 -0.74
C PHE A 89 8.87 -8.20 -0.81
N SER A 90 9.41 -9.33 -1.27
CA SER A 90 8.70 -10.61 -1.27
C SER A 90 9.63 -11.80 -1.00
N ILE A 91 9.06 -12.89 -0.47
CA ILE A 91 9.81 -14.14 -0.22
C ILE A 91 10.33 -14.75 -1.53
N PRO A 92 9.57 -14.77 -2.64
CA PRO A 92 10.05 -15.24 -3.92
C PRO A 92 11.29 -14.47 -4.41
N GLU A 93 11.28 -13.13 -4.34
CA GLU A 93 12.41 -12.27 -4.76
C GLU A 93 13.69 -12.62 -3.98
N TYR A 94 13.58 -12.76 -2.66
CA TYR A 94 14.70 -13.21 -1.81
C TYR A 94 15.18 -14.62 -2.18
N THR A 95 14.25 -15.54 -2.45
CA THR A 95 14.57 -16.94 -2.76
C THR A 95 15.30 -17.06 -4.10
N GLU A 96 14.88 -16.30 -5.10
CA GLU A 96 15.53 -16.20 -6.39
C GLU A 96 16.94 -15.63 -6.25
N TRP A 97 17.09 -14.50 -5.54
CA TRP A 97 18.40 -13.91 -5.26
C TRP A 97 19.33 -14.90 -4.55
N ARG A 98 18.83 -15.61 -3.55
CA ARG A 98 19.60 -16.60 -2.78
C ARG A 98 20.06 -17.78 -3.64
N THR A 99 19.23 -18.23 -4.58
CA THR A 99 19.53 -19.35 -5.47
C THR A 99 20.59 -18.97 -6.51
N ASN A 100 20.53 -17.74 -7.01
CA ASN A 100 21.41 -17.23 -8.06
C ASN A 100 22.72 -16.62 -7.54
N THR A 101 22.87 -16.45 -6.22
CA THR A 101 24.05 -15.81 -5.61
C THR A 101 24.94 -16.84 -4.92
N ALA A 102 26.02 -17.28 -5.56
CA ALA A 102 26.92 -18.32 -5.02
C ALA A 102 27.43 -18.05 -3.58
N ASN A 103 27.70 -16.78 -3.25
CA ASN A 103 28.24 -16.36 -1.94
C ASN A 103 27.18 -15.71 -1.02
N TRP A 104 25.90 -16.05 -1.17
CA TRP A 104 24.81 -15.46 -0.36
C TRP A 104 25.02 -15.65 1.15
N LYS A 105 25.70 -16.72 1.57
CA LYS A 105 26.03 -17.01 2.98
C LYS A 105 26.92 -15.95 3.64
N ALA A 106 27.64 -15.15 2.85
CA ALA A 106 28.46 -14.05 3.36
C ALA A 106 27.63 -12.82 3.76
N PHE A 107 26.33 -12.78 3.43
CA PHE A 107 25.43 -11.70 3.82
C PHE A 107 24.78 -12.00 5.17
N ARG A 108 24.69 -10.97 6.02
CA ARG A 108 23.82 -10.97 7.19
C ARG A 108 22.38 -10.78 6.72
N ILE A 109 21.52 -11.77 6.99
CA ILE A 109 20.10 -11.71 6.62
C ILE A 109 19.29 -11.25 7.83
N LYS A 110 18.50 -10.18 7.65
CA LYS A 110 17.54 -9.68 8.62
C LYS A 110 16.12 -9.82 8.07
N TYR A 111 15.25 -10.43 8.85
CA TYR A 111 13.82 -10.52 8.55
C TYR A 111 13.09 -9.41 9.33
N TYR A 112 12.29 -8.63 8.63
CA TYR A 112 11.35 -7.69 9.22
C TYR A 112 10.03 -8.44 9.31
N LYS A 113 9.61 -8.73 10.55
CA LYS A 113 8.24 -9.13 10.82
C LYS A 113 7.37 -7.89 10.86
#